data_AF-A0A538EJN4-F1
#
_entry.id   AF-A0A538EJN4-F1
#
_cell.length_a   1.000
_cell.length_b   1.000
_cell.length_c   1.000
_cell.angle_alpha   90.00
_cell.angle_beta   90.00
_cell.angle_gamma   90.00
#
_symmetry.space_group_name_H-M   'P 1'
#
loop_
_entity.id
_entity.type
_entity.pdbx_description
1 polymer ?
#
loop_
_entity_poly.entity_id
_entity_poly.type
_entity_poly.pdbx_seq_one_letter_code
_entity_poly.pdbx_strand_id
1 'polypeptide(L)'
;MIAGAKLWEHAYYGAWIPNSVTAKRDLDVGPVESLHRSLTPGWHYVQSSLGASWLVFAVATLAALVLGGAIRRRLQPGPYTGPLVATAFGLAIAVASRGDWMPYGRLLQPYLPVALACLASGAVVVLRRATTSGVGIALAVAAWSLTGLLLEPDPGVVVQRFREPVLDNLGRLLRERGEPRDLYAIGVAGRIGYYARPRTVLDVFGLTSPAIARRQIAGTMFGKFVPDEVTKWRPVLIMQNYWPQIQTLLNGTRDRYDLLVTPIAPRAFYIAVRHDRLSEWKRPLERTYDGHVVEPAVGFAKWRAAAPTGA
;
A
#
# COMPACT_ATOMS: atom_id res chain seq x y z
N MET A 1 14.84 -6.65 23.98
CA MET A 1 14.85 -6.42 22.52
C MET A 1 13.85 -5.35 22.06
N ILE A 2 12.55 -5.42 22.37
CA ILE A 2 11.55 -4.44 21.89
C ILE A 2 11.87 -2.99 22.31
N ALA A 3 12.21 -2.77 23.59
CA ALA A 3 12.57 -1.44 24.08
C ALA A 3 13.81 -0.87 23.36
N GLY A 4 14.83 -1.69 23.12
CA GLY A 4 16.03 -1.30 22.38
C GLY A 4 15.73 -0.95 20.92
N ALA A 5 14.90 -1.76 20.24
CA ALA A 5 14.45 -1.46 18.88
C ALA A 5 13.67 -0.14 18.82
N LYS A 6 12.79 0.12 19.80
CA LYS A 6 12.02 1.38 19.87
C LYS A 6 12.90 2.59 20.19
N LEU A 7 13.89 2.44 21.06
CA LEU A 7 14.87 3.50 21.33
C LEU A 7 15.72 3.81 20.09
N TRP A 8 16.14 2.78 19.36
CA TRP A 8 16.85 2.95 18.09
C TRP A 8 15.97 3.63 17.03
N GLU A 9 14.72 3.19 16.85
CA GLU A 9 13.77 3.84 15.95
C GLU A 9 13.54 5.31 16.33
N HIS A 10 13.37 5.59 17.62
CA HIS A 10 13.23 6.96 18.11
C HIS A 10 14.48 7.79 17.83
N ALA A 11 15.68 7.24 18.07
CA ALA A 11 16.94 7.93 17.79
C ALA A 11 17.15 8.18 16.29
N TYR A 12 16.77 7.23 15.43
CA TYR A 12 16.95 7.31 13.98
C TYR A 12 15.91 8.20 13.30
N TYR A 13 14.63 8.08 13.66
CA TYR A 13 13.52 8.81 13.03
C TYR A 13 13.10 10.08 13.80
N GLY A 14 13.61 10.29 15.01
CA GLY A 14 13.17 11.38 15.89
C GLY A 14 11.73 11.23 16.40
N ALA A 15 11.16 10.02 16.36
CA ALA A 15 9.77 9.76 16.73
C ALA A 15 9.54 8.34 17.24
N TRP A 16 8.68 8.20 18.26
CA TRP A 16 8.27 6.89 18.80
C TRP A 16 7.41 6.07 17.84
N ILE A 17 6.67 6.79 16.98
CA ILE A 17 5.83 6.22 15.94
C ILE A 17 6.37 6.74 14.61
N PRO A 18 6.83 5.87 13.70
CA PRO A 18 7.31 6.28 12.40
C PRO A 18 6.23 7.00 11.57
N ASN A 19 6.66 7.95 10.74
CA ASN A 19 5.76 8.70 9.86
C ASN A 19 4.94 7.79 8.94
N SER A 20 5.49 6.66 8.49
CA SER A 20 4.78 5.68 7.66
C SER A 20 3.53 5.11 8.33
N VAL A 21 3.53 5.01 9.66
CA VAL A 21 2.36 4.61 10.45
C VAL A 21 1.44 5.81 10.66
N THR A 22 1.99 6.93 11.10
CA THR A 22 1.20 8.13 11.43
C THR A 22 0.47 8.73 10.22
N ALA A 23 1.09 8.66 9.04
CA ALA A 23 0.51 9.16 7.78
C ALA A 23 -0.69 8.34 7.29
N LYS A 24 -0.77 7.05 7.63
CA LYS A 24 -1.89 6.19 7.22
C LYS A 24 -3.01 6.11 8.25
N ARG A 25 -2.77 6.63 9.47
CA ARG A 25 -3.76 6.65 10.55
C ARG A 25 -4.65 7.88 10.47
N ASP A 26 -5.92 7.71 10.81
CA ASP A 26 -6.79 8.85 11.10
C ASP A 26 -6.33 9.53 12.38
N LEU A 27 -6.20 10.85 12.31
CA LEU A 27 -5.93 11.70 13.46
C LEU A 27 -7.08 12.67 13.74
N ASP A 28 -8.06 12.75 12.85
CA ASP A 28 -9.31 13.50 13.03
C ASP A 28 -10.28 12.82 14.00
N VAL A 29 -10.09 11.53 14.29
CA VAL A 29 -10.98 10.73 15.14
C VAL A 29 -10.22 9.89 16.17
N GLY A 30 -10.95 9.43 17.19
CA GLY A 30 -10.42 8.51 18.20
C GLY A 30 -10.01 7.15 17.63
N PRO A 31 -9.24 6.36 18.39
CA PRO A 31 -8.66 5.09 17.92
C PRO A 31 -9.71 4.04 17.54
N VAL A 32 -10.85 4.01 18.24
CA VAL A 32 -11.94 3.05 17.96
C VAL A 32 -12.58 3.35 16.61
N GLU A 33 -12.91 4.61 16.35
CA GLU A 33 -13.49 5.03 15.08
C GLU A 33 -12.49 4.89 13.92
N SER A 34 -11.21 5.23 14.16
CA SER A 34 -10.13 4.98 13.19
C SER A 34 -10.02 3.49 12.84
N LEU A 35 -10.19 2.59 13.81
CA LEU A 35 -10.17 1.15 13.58
C LEU A 35 -11.39 0.72 12.78
N HIS A 36 -12.58 1.18 13.16
CA HIS A 36 -13.84 0.89 12.46
C HIS A 36 -13.76 1.27 10.98
N ARG A 37 -13.30 2.48 10.66
CA ARG A 37 -13.06 2.95 9.27
C ARG A 37 -12.02 2.11 8.52
N SER A 38 -11.16 1.40 9.23
CA SER A 38 -10.10 0.58 8.64
C SER A 38 -10.52 -0.86 8.37
N LEU A 39 -11.61 -1.34 8.98
CA LEU A 39 -12.09 -2.72 8.85
C LEU A 39 -12.39 -3.08 7.40
N THR A 40 -13.24 -2.31 6.72
CA THR A 40 -13.64 -2.59 5.33
C THR A 40 -12.47 -2.57 4.35
N PRO A 41 -11.64 -1.50 4.25
CA PRO A 41 -10.51 -1.50 3.33
C PRO A 41 -9.44 -2.52 3.70
N GLY A 42 -9.20 -2.72 5.00
CA GLY A 42 -8.27 -3.72 5.52
C GLY A 42 -8.71 -5.15 5.18
N TRP A 43 -10.01 -5.43 5.27
CA TRP A 43 -10.58 -6.71 4.88
C TRP A 43 -10.48 -6.95 3.37
N HIS A 44 -10.82 -5.94 2.57
CA HIS A 44 -10.65 -5.99 1.12
C HIS A 44 -9.19 -6.27 0.74
N TYR A 45 -8.21 -5.70 1.46
CA TYR A 45 -6.80 -6.02 1.28
C TYR A 45 -6.48 -7.49 1.57
N VAL A 46 -7.01 -8.06 2.66
CA VAL A 46 -6.80 -9.49 2.99
C VAL A 46 -7.41 -10.37 1.90
N GLN A 47 -8.63 -10.08 1.47
CA GLN A 47 -9.31 -10.83 0.41
C GLN A 47 -8.56 -10.76 -0.92
N SER A 48 -8.13 -9.57 -1.32
CA SER A 48 -7.39 -9.38 -2.58
C SER A 48 -5.98 -9.97 -2.53
N SER A 49 -5.35 -10.01 -1.34
CA SER A 49 -3.99 -10.56 -1.16
C SER A 49 -3.97 -12.09 -1.08
N LEU A 50 -5.00 -12.69 -0.49
CA LEU A 50 -5.06 -14.15 -0.28
C LEU A 50 -5.99 -14.87 -1.26
N GLY A 51 -6.77 -14.15 -2.06
CA GLY A 51 -7.80 -14.74 -2.91
C GLY A 51 -8.78 -15.60 -2.11
N ALA A 52 -9.21 -16.74 -2.66
CA ALA A 52 -10.08 -17.66 -1.92
C ALA A 52 -9.40 -18.33 -0.69
N SER A 53 -8.08 -18.21 -0.55
CA SER A 53 -7.32 -18.89 0.51
C SER A 53 -7.55 -18.28 1.90
N TRP A 54 -8.08 -17.06 2.02
CA TRP A 54 -8.40 -16.48 3.34
C TRP A 54 -9.43 -17.33 4.12
N LEU A 55 -10.36 -17.99 3.41
CA LEU A 55 -11.36 -18.88 4.02
C LEU A 55 -10.70 -20.08 4.68
N VAL A 56 -9.65 -20.64 4.06
CA VAL A 56 -8.87 -21.74 4.63
C VAL A 56 -8.21 -21.29 5.92
N PHE A 57 -7.59 -20.10 5.94
CA PHE A 57 -7.00 -19.55 7.15
C PHE A 57 -8.05 -19.29 8.25
N ALA A 58 -9.23 -18.77 7.89
CA ALA A 58 -10.30 -18.52 8.84
C ALA A 58 -10.83 -19.82 9.47
N VAL A 59 -11.17 -20.82 8.64
CA VAL A 59 -11.67 -22.12 9.09
C VAL A 59 -10.63 -22.84 9.92
N ALA A 60 -9.37 -22.83 9.49
CA ALA A 60 -8.33 -23.57 10.18
C ALA A 60 -7.89 -22.88 11.49
N THR A 61 -7.95 -21.54 11.55
CA THR A 61 -7.81 -20.78 12.81
C THR A 61 -8.96 -21.10 13.76
N LEU A 62 -10.21 -21.11 13.28
CA LEU A 62 -11.38 -21.46 14.09
C LEU A 62 -11.29 -22.90 14.61
N ALA A 63 -10.91 -23.85 13.75
CA ALA A 63 -10.70 -25.25 14.13
C ALA A 63 -9.59 -25.37 15.19
N ALA A 64 -8.47 -24.64 15.02
CA ALA A 64 -7.40 -24.62 16.01
C ALA A 64 -7.84 -24.01 17.34
N LEU A 65 -8.68 -22.96 17.33
CA LEU A 65 -9.24 -22.36 18.53
C LEU A 65 -10.26 -23.27 19.24
N VAL A 66 -11.13 -23.94 18.49
CA VAL A 66 -12.11 -24.89 19.03
C VAL A 66 -11.43 -26.13 19.59
N LEU A 67 -10.51 -26.74 18.84
CA LEU A 67 -9.73 -27.90 19.29
C LEU A 67 -8.81 -27.52 20.45
N GLY A 68 -8.15 -26.36 20.38
CA GLY A 68 -7.34 -25.81 21.47
C GLY A 68 -8.16 -25.46 22.70
N GLY A 69 -9.39 -24.98 22.54
CA GLY A 69 -10.38 -24.72 23.58
C GLY A 69 -10.90 -26.00 24.25
N ALA A 70 -11.13 -27.05 23.46
CA ALA A 70 -11.50 -28.37 23.96
C ALA A 70 -10.34 -29.04 24.71
N ILE A 71 -9.10 -28.86 24.23
CA ILE A 71 -7.86 -29.34 24.88
C ILE A 71 -7.51 -28.50 26.12
N ARG A 72 -7.95 -27.23 26.18
CA ARG A 72 -7.74 -26.26 27.28
C ARG A 72 -8.32 -26.66 28.64
N ARG A 73 -9.08 -27.77 28.72
CA ARG A 73 -9.34 -28.41 30.03
C ARG A 73 -8.05 -28.88 30.73
N ARG A 74 -6.89 -28.81 30.06
CA ARG A 74 -5.55 -28.90 30.65
C ARG A 74 -4.76 -27.62 30.31
N LEU A 75 -4.59 -26.75 31.30
CA LEU A 75 -4.13 -25.35 31.20
C LEU A 75 -2.64 -25.17 30.84
N GLN A 76 -2.17 -25.68 29.71
CA GLN A 76 -0.85 -25.31 29.19
C GLN A 76 -0.94 -24.80 27.75
N PRO A 77 -0.37 -23.62 27.44
CA PRO A 77 -0.30 -23.13 26.07
C PRO A 77 0.45 -24.16 25.23
N GLY A 78 -0.24 -24.73 24.24
CA GLY A 78 0.36 -25.69 23.33
C GLY A 78 1.41 -25.01 22.44
N PRO A 79 2.24 -25.79 21.74
CA PRO A 79 3.31 -25.26 20.87
C PRO A 79 2.79 -24.36 19.73
N TYR A 80 1.49 -24.42 19.42
CA TYR A 80 0.86 -23.63 18.37
C TYR A 80 0.30 -22.28 18.84
N THR A 81 0.19 -22.05 20.16
CA THR A 81 -0.45 -20.83 20.69
C THR A 81 0.32 -19.57 20.29
N GLY A 82 1.65 -19.55 20.48
CA GLY A 82 2.48 -18.40 20.11
C GLY A 82 2.40 -18.05 18.61
N PRO A 83 2.68 -19.00 17.71
CA PRO A 83 2.51 -18.84 16.27
C PRO A 83 1.13 -18.32 15.83
N LEU A 84 0.04 -18.89 16.36
CA LEU A 84 -1.32 -18.46 16.02
C LEU A 84 -1.61 -17.04 16.50
N VAL A 85 -1.15 -16.69 17.71
CA VAL A 85 -1.26 -15.32 18.23
C VAL A 85 -0.47 -14.35 17.34
N ALA A 86 0.74 -14.72 16.90
CA ALA A 86 1.53 -13.90 15.99
C ALA A 86 0.84 -13.70 14.63
N THR A 87 0.26 -14.76 14.06
CA THR A 87 -0.50 -14.67 12.80
C THR A 87 -1.76 -13.80 12.95
N ALA A 88 -2.53 -14.02 14.02
CA ALA A 88 -3.73 -13.23 14.30
C ALA A 88 -3.37 -11.74 14.51
N PHE A 89 -2.27 -11.47 15.20
CA PHE A 89 -1.75 -10.12 15.39
C PHE A 89 -1.31 -9.48 14.05
N GLY A 90 -0.62 -10.23 13.19
CA GLY A 90 -0.24 -9.77 11.85
C GLY A 90 -1.43 -9.41 10.97
N LEU A 91 -2.47 -10.27 10.97
CA LEU A 91 -3.74 -10.00 10.29
C LEU A 91 -4.43 -8.76 10.86
N ALA A 92 -4.49 -8.64 12.19
CA ALA A 92 -5.06 -7.47 12.85
C ALA A 92 -4.33 -6.18 12.48
N ILE A 93 -2.99 -6.20 12.40
CA ILE A 93 -2.19 -5.06 11.92
C ILE A 93 -2.53 -4.73 10.47
N ALA A 94 -2.61 -5.73 9.60
CA ALA A 94 -2.94 -5.51 8.19
C ALA A 94 -4.30 -4.83 8.05
N VAL A 95 -5.31 -5.31 8.79
CA VAL A 95 -6.65 -4.72 8.79
C VAL A 95 -6.65 -3.31 9.41
N ALA A 96 -6.05 -3.14 10.59
CA ALA A 96 -5.98 -1.86 11.28
C ALA A 96 -5.21 -0.79 10.48
N SER A 97 -4.33 -1.20 9.56
CA SER A 97 -3.56 -0.31 8.68
C SER A 97 -4.26 -0.01 7.35
N ARG A 98 -5.50 -0.47 7.14
CA ARG A 98 -6.24 -0.40 5.85
C ARG A 98 -5.58 -1.21 4.73
N GLY A 99 -4.74 -2.16 5.09
CA GLY A 99 -3.91 -2.91 4.17
C GLY A 99 -2.75 -2.09 3.62
N ASP A 100 -2.37 -2.42 2.39
CA ASP A 100 -1.33 -1.73 1.66
C ASP A 100 -1.61 -1.76 0.16
N TRP A 101 -1.03 -0.81 -0.58
CA TRP A 101 -1.20 -0.74 -2.02
C TRP A 101 -0.20 -1.61 -2.79
N MET A 102 0.86 -2.09 -2.12
CA MET A 102 1.88 -2.92 -2.75
C MET A 102 1.36 -4.33 -3.00
N PRO A 103 1.84 -4.98 -4.08
CA PRO A 103 1.38 -6.31 -4.47
C PRO A 103 1.82 -7.40 -3.47
N TYR A 104 1.29 -8.60 -3.66
CA TYR A 104 1.65 -9.83 -2.95
C TYR A 104 1.38 -9.82 -1.44
N GLY A 105 0.49 -8.95 -0.96
CA GLY A 105 0.08 -8.98 0.43
C GLY A 105 1.25 -8.84 1.40
N ARG A 106 2.23 -7.95 1.13
CA ARG A 106 3.48 -7.88 1.92
C ARG A 106 3.30 -7.73 3.43
N LEU A 107 2.15 -7.19 3.89
CA LEU A 107 1.84 -7.13 5.33
C LEU A 107 1.49 -8.50 5.92
N LEU A 108 1.04 -9.44 5.09
CA LEU A 108 0.67 -10.81 5.46
C LEU A 108 1.84 -11.78 5.28
N GLN A 109 2.73 -11.53 4.33
CA GLN A 109 3.84 -12.44 3.99
C GLN A 109 4.67 -12.95 5.17
N PRO A 110 5.06 -12.13 6.18
CA PRO A 110 5.83 -12.62 7.31
C PRO A 110 5.08 -13.66 8.16
N TYR A 111 3.75 -13.64 8.11
CA TYR A 111 2.88 -14.47 8.95
C TYR A 111 2.35 -15.71 8.22
N LEU A 112 2.32 -15.69 6.88
CA LEU A 112 1.79 -16.80 6.08
C LEU A 112 2.54 -18.12 6.30
N PRO A 113 3.90 -18.20 6.29
CA PRO A 113 4.60 -19.45 6.52
C PRO A 113 4.30 -20.07 7.89
N VAL A 114 4.21 -19.21 8.92
CA VAL A 114 3.90 -19.62 10.30
C VAL A 114 2.48 -20.14 10.38
N ALA A 115 1.52 -19.43 9.79
CA ALA A 115 0.14 -19.86 9.70
C ALA A 115 0.04 -21.22 9.02
N LEU A 116 0.63 -21.38 7.83
CA LEU A 116 0.63 -22.62 7.07
C LEU A 116 1.26 -23.79 7.84
N ALA A 117 2.37 -23.57 8.54
CA ALA A 117 3.00 -24.59 9.37
C ALA A 117 2.08 -25.05 10.52
N CYS A 118 1.37 -24.11 11.16
CA CYS A 118 0.37 -24.43 12.17
C CYS A 118 -0.81 -25.21 11.59
N LEU A 119 -1.30 -24.82 10.41
CA LEU A 119 -2.40 -25.51 9.75
C LEU A 119 -2.00 -26.94 9.36
N ALA A 120 -0.82 -27.12 8.77
CA ALA A 120 -0.30 -28.43 8.40
C ALA A 120 -0.12 -29.33 9.62
N SER A 121 0.46 -28.81 10.71
CA SER A 121 0.65 -29.57 11.94
C SER A 121 -0.67 -29.94 12.61
N GLY A 122 -1.63 -29.01 12.65
CA GLY A 122 -2.99 -29.26 13.13
C GLY A 122 -3.69 -30.33 12.29
N ALA A 123 -3.57 -30.26 10.97
CA ALA A 123 -4.11 -31.26 10.05
C ALA A 123 -3.51 -32.64 10.33
N VAL A 124 -2.20 -32.77 10.54
CA VAL A 124 -1.57 -34.06 10.90
C VAL A 124 -2.11 -34.62 12.21
N VAL A 125 -2.31 -33.78 13.23
CA VAL A 125 -2.89 -34.22 14.52
C VAL A 125 -4.32 -34.71 14.34
N VAL A 126 -5.13 -33.99 13.56
CA VAL A 126 -6.50 -34.41 13.22
C VAL A 126 -6.48 -35.71 12.42
N LEU A 127 -5.65 -35.82 11.39
CA LEU A 127 -5.53 -37.02 10.56
C LEU A 127 -5.12 -38.27 11.35
N ARG A 128 -4.20 -38.12 12.31
CA ARG A 128 -3.79 -39.23 13.19
C ARG A 128 -4.89 -39.67 14.15
N ARG A 129 -5.87 -38.82 14.43
CA ARG A 129 -6.98 -39.09 15.35
C ARG A 129 -8.31 -39.34 14.65
N ALA A 130 -8.41 -39.02 13.37
CA ALA A 130 -9.64 -39.10 12.62
C ALA A 130 -9.81 -40.49 12.02
N THR A 131 -11.05 -40.98 12.04
CA THR A 131 -11.53 -42.02 11.13
C THR A 131 -11.44 -41.53 9.67
N THR A 132 -11.67 -42.40 8.69
CA THR A 132 -11.54 -42.16 7.22
C THR A 132 -12.11 -40.81 6.74
N SER A 133 -13.13 -40.26 7.40
CA SER A 133 -13.74 -38.96 7.10
C SER A 133 -12.81 -37.74 7.29
N GLY A 134 -11.84 -37.78 8.21
CA GLY A 134 -10.92 -36.64 8.44
C GLY A 134 -9.83 -36.50 7.39
N VAL A 135 -9.50 -37.60 6.70
CA VAL A 135 -8.58 -37.60 5.55
C VAL A 135 -9.15 -36.81 4.38
N GLY A 136 -10.46 -36.93 4.13
CA GLY A 136 -11.14 -36.16 3.09
C GLY A 136 -11.06 -34.65 3.31
N ILE A 137 -11.21 -34.18 4.55
CA ILE A 137 -11.15 -32.74 4.88
C ILE A 137 -9.74 -32.19 4.69
N ALA A 138 -8.71 -32.91 5.16
CA ALA A 138 -7.33 -32.43 5.00
C ALA A 138 -6.89 -32.41 3.54
N LEU A 139 -7.27 -33.43 2.75
CA LEU A 139 -7.00 -33.47 1.31
C LEU A 139 -7.76 -32.38 0.57
N ALA A 140 -9.01 -32.09 0.95
CA ALA A 140 -9.77 -30.98 0.37
C ALA A 140 -9.13 -29.62 0.66
N VAL A 141 -8.65 -29.40 1.90
CA VAL A 141 -7.93 -28.17 2.28
C VAL A 141 -6.59 -28.05 1.55
N ALA A 142 -5.84 -29.14 1.41
CA ALA A 142 -4.59 -29.16 0.66
C ALA A 142 -4.81 -28.91 -0.84
N ALA A 143 -5.80 -29.58 -1.44
CA ALA A 143 -6.17 -29.40 -2.84
C ALA A 143 -6.68 -27.97 -3.12
N TRP A 144 -7.47 -27.39 -2.21
CA TRP A 144 -7.93 -26.00 -2.30
C TRP A 144 -6.79 -24.99 -2.15
N SER A 145 -5.85 -25.25 -1.26
CA SER A 145 -4.65 -24.40 -1.10
C SER A 145 -3.76 -24.46 -2.34
N LEU A 146 -3.67 -25.64 -2.97
CA LEU A 146 -2.99 -25.80 -4.26
C LEU A 146 -3.73 -25.07 -5.39
N THR A 147 -5.06 -25.15 -5.47
CA THR A 147 -5.80 -24.40 -6.50
C THR A 147 -5.70 -22.90 -6.29
N GLY A 148 -5.64 -22.40 -5.05
CA GLY A 148 -5.35 -20.98 -4.77
C GLY A 148 -3.99 -20.54 -5.32
N LEU A 149 -2.95 -21.38 -5.15
CA LEU A 149 -1.60 -21.13 -5.70
C LEU A 149 -1.55 -21.24 -7.23
N LEU A 150 -2.36 -22.12 -7.82
CA LEU A 150 -2.40 -22.36 -9.27
C LEU A 150 -3.34 -21.41 -10.02
N LEU A 151 -4.33 -20.83 -9.33
CA LEU A 151 -5.31 -19.86 -9.86
C LEU A 151 -4.99 -18.42 -9.48
N GLU A 152 -3.87 -18.16 -8.80
CA GLU A 152 -3.44 -16.79 -8.59
C GLU A 152 -3.38 -16.05 -9.94
N PRO A 153 -3.92 -14.81 -10.01
CA PRO A 153 -3.88 -14.03 -11.23
C PRO A 153 -2.44 -13.96 -11.69
N ASP A 154 -2.19 -14.34 -12.95
CA ASP A 154 -0.88 -14.42 -13.58
C ASP A 154 0.08 -13.41 -12.96
N PRO A 155 1.16 -13.87 -12.29
CA PRO A 155 2.19 -12.99 -11.76
C PRO A 155 2.65 -11.98 -12.82
N GLY A 156 2.59 -12.34 -14.11
CA GLY A 156 2.74 -11.43 -15.25
C GLY A 156 1.88 -10.17 -15.18
N VAL A 157 0.60 -10.23 -14.82
CA VAL A 157 -0.30 -9.07 -14.77
C VAL A 157 0.00 -8.15 -13.58
N VAL A 158 0.36 -8.71 -12.41
CA VAL A 158 0.69 -7.92 -11.22
C VAL A 158 2.14 -7.39 -11.27
N VAL A 159 3.09 -8.19 -11.76
CA VAL A 159 4.48 -7.76 -12.02
C VAL A 159 4.54 -6.73 -13.15
N GLN A 160 3.78 -6.88 -14.24
CA GLN A 160 3.76 -5.88 -15.33
C GLN A 160 3.23 -4.52 -14.85
N ARG A 161 2.22 -4.51 -13.96
CA ARG A 161 1.69 -3.28 -13.34
C ARG A 161 2.71 -2.49 -12.50
N PHE A 162 3.85 -3.09 -12.11
CA PHE A 162 4.91 -2.43 -11.33
C PHE A 162 6.29 -2.45 -12.00
N ARG A 163 6.44 -3.19 -13.12
CA ARG A 163 7.57 -3.10 -14.06
C ARG A 163 7.33 -2.00 -15.10
N GLU A 164 6.60 -0.94 -14.77
CA GLU A 164 6.36 0.12 -15.76
C GLU A 164 7.68 0.85 -16.02
N PRO A 165 8.28 0.76 -17.23
CA PRO A 165 9.41 1.60 -17.61
C PRO A 165 9.10 3.08 -17.42
N VAL A 166 7.80 3.42 -17.40
CA VAL A 166 7.24 4.75 -17.18
C VAL A 166 7.74 5.42 -15.89
N LEU A 167 7.71 4.73 -14.74
CA LEU A 167 8.16 5.29 -13.46
C LEU A 167 9.68 5.49 -13.46
N ASP A 168 10.40 4.53 -14.04
CA ASP A 168 11.86 4.60 -14.18
C ASP A 168 12.27 5.72 -15.13
N ASN A 169 11.54 5.90 -16.23
CA ASN A 169 11.73 6.95 -17.22
C ASN A 169 11.49 8.32 -16.60
N LEU A 170 10.48 8.48 -15.72
CA LEU A 170 10.31 9.72 -14.98
C LEU A 170 11.55 10.00 -14.14
N GLY A 171 11.98 9.03 -13.32
CA GLY A 171 13.13 9.19 -12.45
C GLY A 171 14.41 9.54 -13.24
N ARG A 172 14.67 8.85 -14.35
CA ARG A 172 15.81 9.17 -15.23
C ARG A 172 15.71 10.56 -15.84
N LEU A 173 14.51 10.95 -16.30
CA LEU A 173 14.26 12.29 -16.81
C LEU A 173 14.52 13.36 -15.73
N LEU A 174 14.06 13.13 -14.50
CA LEU A 174 14.33 14.01 -13.35
C LEU A 174 15.83 14.13 -13.08
N ARG A 175 16.56 13.00 -13.14
CA ARG A 175 18.02 12.98 -12.94
C ARG A 175 18.75 13.79 -14.02
N GLU A 176 18.39 13.60 -15.28
CA GLU A 176 19.04 14.18 -16.46
C GLU A 176 18.77 15.68 -16.62
N ARG A 177 17.56 16.13 -16.29
CA ARG A 177 17.11 17.52 -16.52
C ARG A 177 17.07 18.37 -15.26
N GLY A 178 16.98 17.73 -14.11
CA GLY A 178 16.87 18.45 -12.85
C GLY A 178 18.11 19.24 -12.49
N GLU A 179 17.91 20.34 -11.80
CA GLU A 179 18.99 21.07 -11.15
C GLU A 179 19.25 20.51 -9.75
N PRO A 180 20.46 20.71 -9.17
CA PRO A 180 20.77 20.19 -7.83
C PRO A 180 19.83 20.70 -6.72
N ARG A 181 19.24 21.89 -6.90
CA ARG A 181 18.31 22.52 -5.96
C ARG A 181 16.85 22.25 -6.25
N ASP A 182 16.55 21.54 -7.34
CA ASP A 182 15.18 21.21 -7.68
C ASP A 182 14.58 20.22 -6.67
N LEU A 183 13.30 20.43 -6.39
CA LEU A 183 12.49 19.58 -5.54
C LEU A 183 11.35 18.98 -6.36
N TYR A 184 11.15 17.67 -6.24
CA TYR A 184 10.11 16.94 -6.95
C TYR A 184 9.15 16.31 -5.95
N ALA A 185 7.87 16.68 -5.98
CA ALA A 185 6.86 16.14 -5.09
C ALA A 185 6.14 14.96 -5.75
N ILE A 186 6.32 13.74 -5.25
CA ILE A 186 5.91 12.52 -5.97
C ILE A 186 5.03 11.62 -5.09
N GLY A 187 3.85 11.22 -5.60
CA GLY A 187 2.94 10.26 -4.97
C GLY A 187 3.40 8.80 -4.98
N VAL A 188 4.22 8.43 -5.96
CA VAL A 188 4.78 7.08 -6.11
C VAL A 188 6.31 7.12 -5.98
N ALA A 189 6.80 7.62 -4.85
CA ALA A 189 8.20 8.03 -4.69
C ALA A 189 9.23 6.89 -4.81
N GLY A 190 8.85 5.63 -4.59
CA GLY A 190 9.78 4.48 -4.51
C GLY A 190 10.73 4.35 -5.71
N ARG A 191 10.20 3.95 -6.88
CA ARG A 191 11.02 3.76 -8.10
C ARG A 191 11.52 5.08 -8.67
N ILE A 192 10.65 6.10 -8.73
CA ILE A 192 10.99 7.41 -9.27
C ILE A 192 12.16 8.03 -8.49
N GLY A 193 12.08 8.05 -7.16
CA GLY A 193 13.14 8.59 -6.30
C GLY A 193 14.43 7.80 -6.37
N TYR A 194 14.37 6.47 -6.59
CA TYR A 194 15.57 5.66 -6.82
C TYR A 194 16.31 6.08 -8.09
N TYR A 195 15.60 6.22 -9.22
CA TYR A 195 16.21 6.60 -10.50
C TYR A 195 16.50 8.11 -10.64
N ALA A 196 15.83 8.95 -9.85
CA ALA A 196 16.04 10.39 -9.82
C ALA A 196 17.33 10.80 -9.08
N ARG A 197 18.03 9.90 -8.39
CA ARG A 197 19.25 10.26 -7.64
C ARG A 197 20.28 10.97 -8.53
N PRO A 198 20.90 12.07 -8.05
CA PRO A 198 20.88 12.57 -6.68
C PRO A 198 19.79 13.62 -6.36
N ARG A 199 18.73 13.74 -7.17
CA ARG A 199 17.70 14.77 -6.97
C ARG A 199 16.88 14.59 -5.69
N THR A 200 16.40 15.71 -5.15
CA THR A 200 15.55 15.73 -3.97
C THR A 200 14.11 15.41 -4.32
N VAL A 201 13.58 14.35 -3.70
CA VAL A 201 12.17 13.94 -3.85
C VAL A 201 11.43 14.10 -2.53
N LEU A 202 10.35 14.88 -2.55
CA LEU A 202 9.39 15.02 -1.48
C LEU A 202 8.27 13.98 -1.65
N ASP A 203 8.01 13.20 -0.61
CA ASP A 203 6.82 12.35 -0.56
C ASP A 203 5.59 13.20 -0.20
N VAL A 204 4.60 13.22 -1.08
CA VAL A 204 3.36 13.98 -0.92
C VAL A 204 2.39 13.35 0.07
N PHE A 205 2.63 12.09 0.48
CA PHE A 205 1.76 11.33 1.37
C PHE A 205 2.19 11.36 2.85
N GLY A 206 3.29 12.05 3.16
CA GLY A 206 3.78 12.23 4.52
C GLY A 206 4.58 11.05 5.08
N LEU A 207 4.89 10.03 4.29
CA LEU A 207 5.74 8.90 4.70
C LEU A 207 7.14 9.38 5.13
N THR A 208 7.62 10.49 4.57
CA THR A 208 8.90 11.13 4.92
C THR A 208 8.75 12.56 5.46
N SER A 209 7.54 13.11 5.52
CA SER A 209 7.28 14.48 5.98
C SER A 209 6.43 14.48 7.26
N PRO A 210 7.01 14.83 8.43
CA PRO A 210 6.25 14.94 9.69
C PRO A 210 5.09 15.94 9.62
N ALA A 211 5.27 17.04 8.89
CA ALA A 211 4.25 18.09 8.74
C ALA A 211 2.97 17.55 8.09
N ILE A 212 3.12 16.66 7.10
CA ILE A 212 2.00 16.00 6.43
C ILE A 212 1.47 14.83 7.29
N ALA A 213 2.37 13.97 7.80
CA ALA A 213 2.00 12.77 8.57
C ALA A 213 1.12 13.10 9.79
N ARG A 214 1.46 14.19 10.49
CA ARG A 214 0.86 14.56 11.79
C ARG A 214 -0.35 15.48 11.66
N ARG A 215 -0.76 15.82 10.43
CA ARG A 215 -1.98 16.60 10.20
C ARG A 215 -3.19 15.84 10.76
N GLN A 216 -4.05 16.58 11.46
CA GLN A 216 -5.27 16.08 12.10
C GLN A 216 -6.38 15.89 11.05
N ILE A 217 -6.16 14.96 10.14
CA ILE A 217 -7.07 14.56 9.06
C ILE A 217 -7.07 13.03 8.94
N ALA A 218 -8.04 12.52 8.19
CA ALA A 218 -8.11 11.11 7.86
C ALA A 218 -6.90 10.69 6.99
N GLY A 219 -6.37 9.50 7.28
CA GLY A 219 -5.33 8.86 6.46
C GLY A 219 -5.92 8.07 5.30
N THR A 220 -5.08 7.60 4.39
CA THR A 220 -5.46 6.59 3.38
C THR A 220 -4.45 5.46 3.38
N MET A 221 -4.68 4.42 2.58
CA MET A 221 -3.69 3.36 2.36
C MET A 221 -2.36 3.87 1.76
N PHE A 222 -2.35 5.05 1.14
CA PHE A 222 -1.15 5.72 0.62
C PHE A 222 -0.52 6.66 1.65
N GLY A 223 -1.34 7.30 2.47
CA GLY A 223 -0.96 8.28 3.49
C GLY A 223 -1.90 9.48 3.50
N LYS A 224 -1.43 10.62 3.98
CA LYS A 224 -2.20 11.88 4.03
C LYS A 224 -1.75 12.80 2.92
N PHE A 225 -2.69 13.43 2.23
CA PHE A 225 -2.36 14.44 1.24
C PHE A 225 -2.77 15.82 1.74
N VAL A 226 -1.78 16.69 1.93
CA VAL A 226 -1.98 18.07 2.41
C VAL A 226 -1.39 19.02 1.37
N PRO A 227 -2.19 19.49 0.38
CA PRO A 227 -1.68 20.24 -0.77
C PRO A 227 -0.87 21.49 -0.38
N ASP A 228 -1.32 22.23 0.63
CA ASP A 228 -0.67 23.47 1.07
C ASP A 228 0.74 23.19 1.61
N GLU A 229 0.90 22.11 2.39
CA GLU A 229 2.21 21.69 2.90
C GLU A 229 3.13 21.21 1.77
N VAL A 230 2.60 20.55 0.74
CA VAL A 230 3.39 20.14 -0.44
C VAL A 230 3.85 21.37 -1.24
N THR A 231 2.93 22.30 -1.50
CA THR A 231 3.16 23.43 -2.40
C THR A 231 3.95 24.57 -1.74
N LYS A 232 3.99 24.63 -0.41
CA LYS A 232 4.87 25.52 0.37
C LYS A 232 6.34 25.41 -0.02
N TRP A 233 6.79 24.21 -0.37
CA TRP A 233 8.18 23.96 -0.78
C TRP A 233 8.48 24.34 -2.23
N ARG A 234 7.47 24.83 -2.97
CA ARG A 234 7.56 25.24 -4.38
C ARG A 234 8.25 24.19 -5.26
N PRO A 235 7.86 22.89 -5.21
CA PRO A 235 8.47 21.88 -6.08
C PRO A 235 8.39 22.29 -7.56
N VAL A 236 9.38 21.89 -8.34
CA VAL A 236 9.37 22.13 -9.80
C VAL A 236 8.25 21.33 -10.46
N LEU A 237 8.03 20.12 -9.97
CA LEU A 237 7.05 19.18 -10.49
C LEU A 237 6.36 18.45 -9.35
N ILE A 238 5.05 18.29 -9.48
CA ILE A 238 4.19 17.53 -8.56
C ILE A 238 3.50 16.42 -9.33
N MET A 239 3.75 15.17 -8.96
CA MET A 239 3.17 14.01 -9.61
C MET A 239 2.22 13.27 -8.69
N GLN A 240 1.02 12.97 -9.20
CA GLN A 240 0.01 12.14 -8.56
C GLN A 240 -0.59 11.13 -9.55
N ASN A 241 -1.13 10.03 -9.03
CA ASN A 241 -1.90 9.07 -9.82
C ASN A 241 -3.39 9.02 -9.42
N TYR A 242 -3.85 10.02 -8.65
CA TYR A 242 -5.24 10.15 -8.23
C TYR A 242 -5.77 11.56 -8.54
N TRP A 243 -6.80 11.62 -9.38
CA TRP A 243 -7.31 12.87 -9.93
C TRP A 243 -7.84 13.84 -8.85
N PRO A 244 -8.69 13.42 -7.89
CA PRO A 244 -9.22 14.34 -6.90
C PRO A 244 -8.13 15.07 -6.10
N GLN A 245 -7.00 14.41 -5.86
CA GLN A 245 -5.85 15.03 -5.19
C GLN A 245 -5.17 16.08 -6.08
N ILE A 246 -4.88 15.77 -7.34
CA ILE A 246 -4.25 16.77 -8.23
C ILE A 246 -5.20 17.96 -8.47
N GLN A 247 -6.50 17.72 -8.59
CA GLN A 247 -7.49 18.77 -8.77
C GLN A 247 -7.55 19.69 -7.55
N THR A 248 -7.59 19.12 -6.34
CA THR A 248 -7.56 19.90 -5.10
C THR A 248 -6.30 20.76 -5.02
N LEU A 249 -5.15 20.19 -5.40
CA LEU A 249 -3.89 20.93 -5.45
C LEU A 249 -3.94 22.09 -6.46
N LEU A 250 -4.42 21.84 -7.67
CA LEU A 250 -4.47 22.87 -8.72
C LEU A 250 -5.45 24.00 -8.36
N ASN A 251 -6.59 23.69 -7.73
CA ASN A 251 -7.54 24.73 -7.32
C ASN A 251 -6.92 25.81 -6.41
N GLY A 252 -5.91 25.45 -5.60
CA GLY A 252 -5.16 26.39 -4.75
C GLY A 252 -3.85 26.91 -5.37
N THR A 253 -3.48 26.47 -6.58
CA THR A 253 -2.13 26.73 -7.14
C THR A 253 -2.08 27.01 -8.65
N ARG A 254 -3.24 27.27 -9.29
CA ARG A 254 -3.33 27.61 -10.73
C ARG A 254 -2.49 28.82 -11.15
N ASP A 255 -2.21 29.72 -10.21
CA ASP A 255 -1.36 30.89 -10.39
C ASP A 255 0.13 30.54 -10.49
N ARG A 256 0.52 29.29 -10.19
CA ARG A 256 1.92 28.85 -10.09
C ARG A 256 2.23 27.57 -10.85
N TYR A 257 1.23 26.75 -11.16
CA TYR A 257 1.41 25.45 -11.80
C TYR A 257 0.45 25.24 -12.96
N ASP A 258 0.98 24.61 -14.01
CA ASP A 258 0.21 24.09 -15.13
C ASP A 258 0.13 22.57 -15.05
N LEU A 259 -1.04 22.03 -15.34
CA LEU A 259 -1.25 20.58 -15.36
C LEU A 259 -0.84 20.00 -16.71
N LEU A 260 0.09 19.06 -16.67
CA LEU A 260 0.40 18.14 -17.75
C LEU A 260 -0.17 16.77 -17.38
N VAL A 261 -1.13 16.29 -18.16
CA VAL A 261 -1.66 14.95 -17.99
C VAL A 261 -0.86 14.00 -18.86
N THR A 262 -0.56 12.82 -18.35
CA THR A 262 0.11 11.78 -19.13
C THR A 262 -0.80 10.55 -19.19
N PRO A 263 -1.24 10.12 -20.38
CA PRO A 263 -2.12 8.97 -20.53
C PRO A 263 -1.30 7.69 -20.46
N ILE A 264 -0.78 7.35 -19.28
CA ILE A 264 -0.20 6.02 -19.07
C ILE A 264 -1.33 5.09 -18.64
N ALA A 265 -1.86 4.30 -19.57
CA ALA A 265 -2.81 3.26 -19.24
C ALA A 265 -2.13 2.15 -18.43
N PRO A 266 -2.81 1.53 -17.42
CA PRO A 266 -4.18 1.77 -16.98
C PRO A 266 -4.33 2.80 -15.84
N ARG A 267 -3.28 3.58 -15.49
CA ARG A 267 -3.30 4.58 -14.41
C ARG A 267 -2.69 5.88 -14.87
N ALA A 268 -3.53 6.84 -15.27
CA ALA A 268 -3.07 8.16 -15.67
C ALA A 268 -2.23 8.81 -14.55
N PHE A 269 -1.03 9.28 -14.90
CA PHE A 269 -0.23 10.13 -14.04
C PHE A 269 -0.50 11.59 -14.37
N TYR A 270 -0.72 12.36 -13.33
CA TYR A 270 -0.98 13.80 -13.39
C TYR A 270 0.25 14.51 -12.89
N ILE A 271 0.83 15.35 -13.74
CA ILE A 271 2.09 16.02 -13.49
C ILE A 271 1.83 17.53 -13.56
N ALA A 272 1.76 18.19 -12.41
CA ALA A 272 1.74 19.65 -12.37
C ALA A 272 3.16 20.19 -12.41
N VAL A 273 3.45 21.13 -13.32
CA VAL A 273 4.77 21.75 -13.50
C VAL A 273 4.68 23.22 -13.17
N ARG A 274 5.67 23.73 -12.42
CA ARG A 274 5.74 25.14 -12.04
C ARG A 274 5.92 26.04 -13.27
N HIS A 275 5.21 27.18 -13.34
CA HIS A 275 5.13 28.05 -14.52
C HIS A 275 6.50 28.47 -15.07
N ASP A 276 7.40 28.89 -14.19
CA ASP A 276 8.77 29.33 -14.52
C ASP A 276 9.65 28.21 -15.10
N ARG A 277 9.23 26.94 -14.95
CA ARG A 277 9.94 25.76 -15.46
C ARG A 277 9.17 25.06 -16.58
N LEU A 278 7.96 25.51 -16.93
CA LEU A 278 7.11 24.79 -17.89
C LEU A 278 7.77 24.60 -19.26
N SER A 279 8.43 25.63 -19.78
CA SER A 279 9.09 25.59 -21.10
C SER A 279 10.19 24.52 -21.18
N GLU A 280 10.88 24.27 -20.06
CA GLU A 280 11.94 23.27 -19.94
C GLU A 280 11.38 21.83 -19.88
N TRP A 281 10.25 21.64 -19.19
CA TRP A 281 9.73 20.32 -18.85
C TRP A 281 8.66 19.80 -19.79
N LYS A 282 7.91 20.68 -20.46
CA LYS A 282 6.78 20.30 -21.31
C LYS A 282 7.19 19.32 -22.42
N ARG A 283 8.15 19.71 -23.27
CA ARG A 283 8.59 18.89 -24.41
C ARG A 283 9.23 17.55 -23.97
N PRO A 284 10.11 17.50 -22.96
CA PRO A 284 10.62 16.22 -22.48
C PRO A 284 9.53 15.30 -21.96
N LEU A 285 8.57 15.81 -21.19
CA LEU A 285 7.45 15.00 -20.69
C LEU A 285 6.56 14.49 -21.83
N GLU A 286 6.25 15.33 -22.82
CA GLU A 286 5.52 14.94 -24.02
C GLU A 286 6.27 13.83 -24.78
N ARG A 287 7.59 13.93 -24.95
CA ARG A 287 8.39 12.90 -25.61
C ARG A 287 8.47 11.59 -24.81
N THR A 288 8.58 11.68 -23.50
CA THR A 288 8.68 10.49 -22.64
C THR A 288 7.36 9.74 -22.53
N TYR A 289 6.22 10.43 -22.67
CA TYR A 289 4.88 9.88 -22.42
C TYR A 289 3.89 10.02 -23.58
N ASP A 290 4.39 10.16 -24.79
CA ASP A 290 3.59 10.21 -26.02
C ASP A 290 2.48 11.29 -26.01
N GLY A 291 2.84 12.48 -25.53
CA GLY A 291 2.39 13.72 -26.16
C GLY A 291 0.96 14.23 -25.92
N HIS A 292 0.38 14.09 -24.72
CA HIS A 292 -0.94 14.70 -24.45
C HIS A 292 -1.01 15.54 -23.19
N VAL A 293 -0.34 16.70 -23.21
CA VAL A 293 -0.71 17.80 -22.32
C VAL A 293 -2.13 18.22 -22.66
N VAL A 294 -3.09 17.81 -21.83
CA VAL A 294 -4.49 18.20 -21.98
C VAL A 294 -4.90 19.19 -20.91
N GLU A 295 -5.83 20.07 -21.25
CA GLU A 295 -6.46 20.95 -20.27
C GLU A 295 -7.04 20.13 -19.10
N PRO A 296 -7.05 20.66 -17.86
CA PRO A 296 -7.60 19.96 -16.71
C PRO A 296 -9.01 19.40 -16.92
N ALA A 297 -9.89 20.13 -17.62
CA ALA A 297 -11.25 19.67 -17.91
C ALA A 297 -11.27 18.41 -18.80
N VAL A 298 -10.39 18.35 -19.80
CA VAL A 298 -10.23 17.21 -20.70
C VAL A 298 -9.59 16.03 -19.97
N GLY A 299 -8.58 16.30 -19.14
CA GLY A 299 -7.97 15.31 -18.25
C GLY A 299 -8.99 14.65 -17.33
N PHE A 300 -9.88 15.45 -16.75
CA PHE A 300 -10.95 14.96 -15.90
C PHE A 300 -11.97 14.09 -16.66
N ALA A 301 -12.40 14.53 -17.84
CA ALA A 301 -13.32 13.76 -18.66
C ALA A 301 -12.74 12.38 -19.02
N LYS A 302 -11.44 12.34 -19.37
CA LYS A 302 -10.72 11.08 -19.62
C LYS A 302 -10.62 10.21 -18.38
N TRP A 303 -10.26 10.80 -17.22
CA TRP A 303 -10.22 10.05 -15.96
C TRP A 303 -11.59 9.47 -15.61
N ARG A 304 -12.65 10.27 -15.66
CA ARG A 304 -14.02 9.83 -15.36
C ARG A 304 -14.48 8.71 -16.31
N ALA A 305 -14.11 8.79 -17.58
CA ALA A 305 -14.41 7.74 -18.56
C ALA A 305 -13.63 6.43 -18.29
N ALA A 306 -12.44 6.51 -17.69
CA ALA A 306 -11.60 5.35 -17.37
C ALA A 306 -11.75 4.84 -15.93
N ALA A 307 -12.35 5.62 -15.04
CA ALA A 307 -12.56 5.27 -13.64
C ALA A 307 -13.59 4.12 -13.54
N PRO A 308 -13.34 3.09 -12.72
CA PRO A 308 -14.35 2.10 -12.40
C PRO A 308 -15.60 2.81 -11.85
N THR A 309 -16.79 2.35 -12.25
CA THR A 309 -18.06 2.87 -11.76
C THR A 309 -18.09 2.85 -10.22
N GLY A 310 -18.04 4.03 -9.59
CA GLY A 310 -18.07 4.19 -8.13
C GLY A 310 -16.80 4.74 -7.46
N ALA A 311 -15.79 5.18 -8.23
CA ALA A 311 -14.58 5.84 -7.73
C ALA A 311 -14.66 7.38 -7.65
#